data_AF-A0AAV0JJ89-F1
#
_entry.id   AF-A0AAV0JJ89-F1
#
_cell.length_a   1.000
_cell.length_b   1.000
_cell.length_c   1.000
_cell.angle_alpha   90.00
_cell.angle_beta   90.00
_cell.angle_gamma   90.00
#
_symmetry.space_group_name_H-M   'P 1'
#
loop_
_entity.id
_entity.type
_entity.pdbx_description
1 polymer ?
#
loop_
_entity_poly.entity_id
_entity_poly.type
_entity_poly.pdbx_seq_one_letter_code
_entity_poly.pdbx_strand_id
1 'polypeptide(L)'
;MLSSHADNKTLDLIDIIERLGIDYHFEKEIELIFRQEYVKITSDGDDYNDDDLYTVALRFRLLRQHGCNISSGTSNTYLSSSYELKQEIVSDVEGMLSLYEAGYLRTHGESILDEAIAFTKPHLAAAAGAEDLKLADSTLADRIAHALKWPHRKGMKRVEHHFFISIYEQTQGHDEALLKLAKLSFNVVQHLYQKELKVLTKWWIELDLPKRTSYARDKLVEVYFWAMGCLWKPKYSLARFCFTRVTTVGSVYDDTYDAYGTIEELEKFTAAIHR
;
A
#
# COMPACT_ATOMS: atom_id res chain seq x y z
N MET A 1 -12.24 -34.20 -7.74
CA MET A 1 -12.95 -32.94 -7.44
C MET A 1 -11.89 -31.87 -7.31
N LEU A 2 -11.73 -31.07 -8.37
CA LEU A 2 -10.72 -30.02 -8.46
C LEU A 2 -11.37 -28.73 -7.92
N SER A 3 -10.70 -28.04 -7.00
CA SER A 3 -11.19 -26.85 -6.32
C SER A 3 -11.70 -25.79 -7.32
N SER A 4 -12.93 -25.28 -7.07
CA SER A 4 -13.73 -24.42 -7.96
C SER A 4 -13.41 -22.91 -7.86
N HIS A 5 -12.57 -22.51 -6.90
CA HIS A 5 -12.17 -21.11 -6.66
C HIS A 5 -10.64 -21.00 -6.65
N ALA A 6 -10.09 -19.78 -6.71
CA ALA A 6 -8.72 -19.59 -6.25
C ALA A 6 -8.67 -20.09 -4.80
N ASP A 7 -8.01 -21.23 -4.59
CA ASP A 7 -7.82 -21.83 -3.27
C ASP A 7 -7.29 -20.76 -2.30
N ASN A 8 -7.70 -20.78 -1.03
CA ASN A 8 -7.29 -19.76 -0.04
C ASN A 8 -5.76 -19.57 -0.04
N LYS A 9 -5.03 -20.67 -0.25
CA LYS A 9 -3.57 -20.69 -0.42
C LYS A 9 -3.05 -19.81 -1.56
N THR A 10 -3.81 -19.69 -2.65
CA THR A 10 -3.48 -18.85 -3.80
C THR A 10 -3.62 -17.37 -3.44
N LEU A 11 -4.70 -16.98 -2.75
CA LEU A 11 -4.89 -15.61 -2.28
C LEU A 11 -3.83 -15.22 -1.25
N ASP A 12 -3.52 -16.13 -0.31
CA ASP A 12 -2.44 -15.95 0.66
C ASP A 12 -1.09 -15.74 -0.02
N LEU A 13 -0.77 -16.58 -1.02
CA LEU A 13 0.48 -16.46 -1.77
C LEU A 13 0.58 -15.12 -2.51
N ILE A 14 -0.51 -14.67 -3.15
CA ILE A 14 -0.55 -13.37 -3.83
C ILE A 14 -0.35 -12.24 -2.81
N ASP A 15 -1.03 -12.29 -1.65
CA ASP A 15 -0.86 -11.29 -0.61
C ASP A 15 0.58 -11.23 -0.10
N ILE A 16 1.21 -12.37 0.13
CA ILE A 16 2.63 -12.46 0.52
C ILE A 16 3.51 -11.83 -0.56
N ILE A 17 3.31 -12.19 -1.83
CA ILE A 17 4.08 -11.67 -2.97
C ILE A 17 3.96 -10.14 -3.08
N GLU A 18 2.76 -9.59 -2.91
CA GLU A 18 2.50 -8.14 -2.93
C GLU A 18 3.10 -7.42 -1.74
N ARG A 19 2.95 -7.98 -0.54
CA ARG A 19 3.52 -7.37 0.66
C ARG A 19 5.04 -7.41 0.65
N LEU A 20 5.65 -8.46 0.10
CA LEU A 20 7.10 -8.55 -0.14
C LEU A 20 7.60 -7.61 -1.26
N GLY A 21 6.69 -7.04 -2.05
CA GLY A 21 7.03 -6.09 -3.12
C GLY A 21 7.69 -6.75 -4.32
N ILE A 22 7.33 -8.01 -4.61
CA ILE A 22 7.82 -8.79 -5.75
C ILE A 22 6.70 -9.11 -6.77
N ASP A 23 5.50 -8.57 -6.57
CA ASP A 23 4.34 -8.69 -7.47
C ASP A 23 4.64 -8.27 -8.90
N TYR A 24 5.54 -7.30 -9.09
CA TYR A 24 5.87 -6.81 -10.42
C TYR A 24 6.57 -7.86 -11.31
N HIS A 25 7.03 -8.98 -10.73
CA HIS A 25 7.54 -10.12 -11.48
C HIS A 25 6.44 -11.07 -11.97
N PHE A 26 5.24 -10.97 -11.40
CA PHE A 26 4.12 -11.90 -11.60
C PHE A 26 2.84 -11.15 -12.05
N GLU A 27 2.96 -9.94 -12.62
CA GLU A 27 1.82 -9.07 -12.93
C GLU A 27 0.78 -9.77 -13.80
N LYS A 28 1.21 -10.58 -14.78
CA LYS A 28 0.31 -11.26 -15.72
C LYS A 28 -0.46 -12.39 -15.06
N GLU A 29 0.24 -13.17 -14.24
CA GLU A 29 -0.32 -14.29 -13.49
C GLU A 29 -1.35 -13.78 -12.47
N ILE A 30 -1.00 -12.73 -11.73
CA ILE A 30 -1.88 -12.08 -10.75
C ILE A 30 -3.12 -11.49 -11.44
N GLU A 31 -2.94 -10.76 -12.55
CA GLU A 31 -4.06 -10.17 -13.29
C GLU A 31 -5.01 -11.25 -13.83
N LEU A 32 -4.46 -12.36 -14.35
CA LEU A 32 -5.27 -13.47 -14.86
C LEU A 32 -6.12 -14.10 -13.75
N ILE A 33 -5.52 -14.34 -12.57
CA ILE A 33 -6.22 -14.91 -11.42
C ILE A 33 -7.37 -14.00 -10.99
N PHE A 34 -7.11 -12.70 -10.78
CA PHE A 34 -8.18 -11.80 -10.33
C PHE A 34 -9.27 -11.58 -11.38
N ARG A 35 -8.94 -11.61 -12.67
CA ARG A 35 -9.95 -11.56 -13.73
C ARG A 35 -10.87 -12.78 -13.68
N GLN A 36 -10.32 -13.97 -13.48
CA GLN A 36 -11.10 -15.20 -13.35
C GLN A 36 -11.99 -15.17 -12.11
N GLU A 37 -11.44 -14.77 -10.97
CA GLU A 37 -12.19 -14.67 -9.72
C GLU A 37 -13.31 -13.61 -9.81
N TYR A 38 -13.05 -12.46 -10.45
CA TYR A 38 -14.07 -11.43 -10.65
C TYR A 38 -15.24 -11.91 -11.52
N VAL A 39 -14.95 -12.62 -12.62
CA VAL A 39 -16.00 -13.18 -13.47
C VAL A 39 -16.86 -14.16 -12.69
N LYS A 40 -16.25 -15.06 -11.91
CA LYS A 40 -16.99 -16.04 -11.10
C LYS A 40 -17.92 -15.36 -10.09
N ILE A 41 -17.41 -14.39 -9.33
CA ILE A 41 -18.20 -13.64 -8.33
C ILE A 41 -19.41 -12.95 -8.97
N THR A 42 -19.24 -12.46 -10.20
CA THR A 42 -20.30 -11.70 -10.89
C THR A 42 -21.26 -12.58 -11.71
N SER A 43 -20.87 -13.80 -12.08
CA SER A 43 -21.67 -14.70 -12.93
C SER A 43 -22.50 -15.72 -12.16
N ASP A 44 -22.00 -16.26 -11.05
CA ASP A 44 -22.56 -17.49 -10.46
C ASP A 44 -23.54 -17.22 -9.30
N GLY A 45 -23.75 -15.95 -8.93
CA GLY A 45 -24.43 -15.59 -7.69
C GLY A 45 -23.55 -15.92 -6.47
N ASP A 46 -23.83 -15.28 -5.33
CA ASP A 46 -23.02 -15.37 -4.11
C ASP A 46 -23.05 -16.78 -3.47
N ASP A 47 -22.42 -17.79 -4.09
CA ASP A 47 -22.21 -19.13 -3.51
C ASP A 47 -20.92 -19.15 -2.67
N TYR A 48 -20.75 -18.14 -1.81
CA TYR A 48 -19.59 -17.92 -0.95
C TYR A 48 -19.95 -17.97 0.55
N ASN A 49 -21.07 -18.59 0.90
CA ASN A 49 -21.61 -18.58 2.26
C ASN A 49 -20.79 -19.39 3.29
N ASP A 50 -19.81 -20.19 2.85
CA ASP A 50 -19.02 -21.09 3.72
C ASP A 50 -17.58 -20.60 3.98
N ASP A 51 -17.14 -19.48 3.39
CA ASP A 51 -15.79 -18.96 3.62
C ASP A 51 -15.66 -18.32 5.02
N ASP A 52 -14.49 -18.38 5.63
CA ASP A 52 -14.21 -17.67 6.90
C ASP A 52 -14.03 -16.16 6.69
N LEU A 53 -14.10 -15.40 7.79
CA LEU A 53 -13.96 -13.94 7.78
C LEU A 53 -12.67 -13.49 7.11
N TYR A 54 -11.55 -14.14 7.44
CA TYR A 54 -10.24 -13.82 6.90
C TYR A 54 -10.22 -13.91 5.38
N THR A 55 -10.73 -15.02 4.83
CA THR A 55 -10.79 -15.32 3.40
C THR A 55 -11.66 -14.31 2.67
N VAL A 56 -12.86 -14.02 3.19
CA VAL A 56 -13.78 -13.05 2.60
C VAL A 56 -13.15 -11.65 2.59
N ALA A 57 -12.58 -11.21 3.71
CA ALA A 57 -11.93 -9.90 3.81
C ALA A 57 -10.68 -9.78 2.92
N LEU A 58 -9.87 -10.84 2.86
CA LEU A 58 -8.65 -10.89 2.04
C LEU A 58 -8.99 -10.81 0.57
N ARG A 59 -9.91 -11.67 0.11
CA ARG A 59 -10.38 -11.68 -1.28
C ARG A 59 -10.96 -10.33 -1.67
N PHE A 60 -11.78 -9.75 -0.79
CA PHE A 60 -12.35 -8.42 -1.01
C PHE A 60 -11.25 -7.36 -1.19
N ARG A 61 -10.27 -7.37 -0.28
CA ARG A 61 -9.17 -6.41 -0.31
C ARG A 61 -8.35 -6.52 -1.59
N LEU A 62 -7.93 -7.72 -1.95
CA LEU A 62 -7.10 -7.97 -3.12
C LEU A 62 -7.82 -7.60 -4.42
N LEU A 63 -9.06 -8.06 -4.62
CA LEU A 63 -9.83 -7.73 -5.82
C LEU A 63 -9.97 -6.22 -6.03
N ARG A 64 -10.30 -5.46 -4.97
CA ARG A 64 -10.39 -4.00 -5.05
C ARG A 64 -9.04 -3.33 -5.27
N GLN A 65 -7.95 -3.85 -4.69
CA GLN A 65 -6.59 -3.35 -4.95
C GLN A 65 -6.22 -3.46 -6.43
N HIS A 66 -6.72 -4.49 -7.12
CA HIS A 66 -6.53 -4.72 -8.56
C HIS A 66 -7.63 -4.12 -9.43
N GLY A 67 -8.48 -3.24 -8.89
CA GLY A 67 -9.47 -2.49 -9.66
C GLY A 67 -10.73 -3.29 -10.02
N CYS A 68 -10.94 -4.47 -9.44
CA CYS A 68 -12.17 -5.22 -9.58
C CYS A 68 -13.25 -4.60 -8.67
N ASN A 69 -14.33 -4.09 -9.27
CA ASN A 69 -15.42 -3.45 -8.53
C ASN A 69 -16.39 -4.48 -7.97
N ILE A 70 -16.11 -4.95 -6.76
CA ILE A 70 -16.95 -5.85 -5.98
C ILE A 70 -17.75 -5.08 -4.92
N SER A 71 -18.99 -5.48 -4.69
CA SER A 71 -19.89 -4.83 -3.71
C SER A 71 -19.37 -5.01 -2.27
N SER A 72 -19.47 -3.97 -1.43
CA SER A 72 -19.25 -4.12 0.02
C SER A 72 -20.31 -5.01 0.68
N GLY A 73 -21.41 -5.30 -0.03
CA GLY A 73 -22.46 -6.22 0.36
C GLY A 73 -21.98 -7.65 0.62
N THR A 74 -20.88 -8.09 -0.01
CA THR A 74 -20.31 -9.42 0.21
C THR A 74 -19.65 -9.55 1.58
N SER A 75 -19.20 -8.44 2.18
CA SER A 75 -18.74 -8.39 3.58
C SER A 75 -19.86 -8.10 4.58
N ASN A 76 -21.09 -7.88 4.09
CA ASN A 76 -22.22 -7.46 4.91
C ASN A 76 -22.70 -8.57 5.85
N THR A 77 -22.58 -9.83 5.44
CA THR A 77 -22.95 -11.00 6.27
C THR A 77 -22.31 -10.96 7.66
N TYR A 78 -21.06 -10.50 7.77
CA TYR A 78 -20.33 -10.40 9.05
C TYR A 78 -20.59 -9.10 9.81
N LEU A 79 -20.97 -8.02 9.15
CA LEU A 79 -21.17 -6.69 9.77
C LEU A 79 -22.62 -6.44 10.20
N SER A 80 -23.60 -6.98 9.46
CA SER A 80 -25.03 -6.96 9.80
C SER A 80 -25.45 -8.11 10.73
N SER A 81 -24.47 -8.80 11.33
CA SER A 81 -24.64 -10.08 11.99
C SER A 81 -25.19 -9.99 13.43
N SER A 82 -25.70 -11.13 13.93
CA SER A 82 -26.19 -11.27 15.32
C SER A 82 -25.06 -11.10 16.35
N TYR A 83 -25.41 -11.01 17.64
CA TYR A 83 -24.42 -10.85 18.72
C TYR A 83 -23.41 -12.01 18.76
N GLU A 84 -23.85 -13.23 18.46
CA GLU A 84 -23.05 -14.44 18.47
C GLU A 84 -21.95 -14.42 17.38
N LEU A 85 -22.31 -14.00 16.16
CA LEU A 85 -21.35 -13.84 15.05
C LEU A 85 -20.32 -12.74 15.35
N LYS A 86 -20.71 -11.67 16.06
CA LYS A 86 -19.76 -10.65 16.51
C LYS A 86 -18.76 -11.19 17.53
N GLN A 87 -19.16 -12.13 18.40
CA GLN A 87 -18.21 -12.78 19.31
C GLN A 87 -17.23 -13.71 18.57
N GLU A 88 -17.72 -14.44 17.57
CA GLU A 88 -16.87 -15.29 16.71
C GLU A 88 -15.82 -14.45 15.98
N ILE A 89 -16.21 -13.29 15.43
CA ILE A 89 -15.28 -12.34 14.81
C ILE A 89 -14.21 -11.86 15.81
N VAL A 90 -14.58 -11.57 17.06
CA VAL A 90 -13.61 -11.10 18.08
C VAL A 90 -12.58 -12.18 18.43
N SER A 91 -12.91 -13.46 18.25
CA SER A 91 -11.97 -14.56 18.46
C SER A 91 -10.99 -14.75 17.29
N ASP A 92 -11.37 -14.38 16.07
CA ASP A 92 -10.53 -14.43 14.87
C ASP A 92 -9.73 -13.14 14.68
N VAL A 93 -8.58 -13.06 15.36
CA VAL A 93 -7.69 -11.89 15.32
C VAL A 93 -7.15 -11.61 13.92
N GLU A 94 -6.82 -12.65 13.15
CA GLU A 94 -6.27 -12.48 11.80
C GLU A 94 -7.36 -12.05 10.80
N GLY A 95 -8.56 -12.62 10.90
CA GLY A 95 -9.72 -12.16 10.15
C GLY A 95 -10.10 -10.71 10.46
N MET A 96 -10.05 -10.30 11.74
CA MET A 96 -10.24 -8.89 12.12
C MET A 96 -9.21 -7.96 11.50
N LEU A 97 -7.94 -8.37 11.45
CA LEU A 97 -6.88 -7.58 10.81
C LEU A 97 -7.13 -7.45 9.30
N SER A 98 -7.49 -8.56 8.64
CA SER A 98 -7.83 -8.57 7.22
C SER A 98 -9.03 -7.66 6.92
N LEU A 99 -10.08 -7.72 7.74
CA LEU A 99 -11.27 -6.86 7.64
C LEU A 99 -10.95 -5.38 7.88
N TYR A 100 -10.10 -5.09 8.87
CA TYR A 100 -9.62 -3.73 9.14
C TYR A 100 -8.89 -3.12 7.94
N GLU A 101 -7.97 -3.87 7.33
CA GLU A 101 -7.24 -3.42 6.15
C GLU A 101 -8.15 -3.29 4.92
N ALA A 102 -9.09 -4.24 4.73
CA ALA A 102 -10.11 -4.22 3.69
C ALA A 102 -10.99 -2.97 3.76
N GLY A 103 -11.38 -2.54 4.97
CA GLY A 103 -12.20 -1.35 5.18
C GLY A 103 -11.60 -0.05 4.62
N TYR A 104 -10.27 0.02 4.47
CA TYR A 104 -9.60 1.19 3.87
C TYR A 104 -9.72 1.25 2.33
N LEU A 105 -10.35 0.27 1.69
CA LEU A 105 -10.70 0.28 0.25
C LEU A 105 -12.14 0.72 -0.01
N ARG A 106 -12.80 1.29 0.99
CA ARG A 106 -14.12 1.90 0.84
C ARG A 106 -14.15 3.01 -0.20
N THR A 107 -15.29 3.13 -0.84
CA THR A 107 -15.64 4.20 -1.77
C THR A 107 -16.80 5.04 -1.19
N HIS A 108 -17.18 6.11 -1.88
CA HIS A 108 -18.22 7.01 -1.39
C HIS A 108 -19.57 6.28 -1.26
N GLY A 109 -20.20 6.36 -0.09
CA GLY A 109 -21.50 5.74 0.19
C GLY A 109 -21.43 4.38 0.87
N GLU A 110 -20.24 3.84 1.13
CA GLU A 110 -20.05 2.52 1.76
C GLU A 110 -19.79 2.65 3.27
N SER A 111 -20.79 3.14 4.02
CA SER A 111 -20.70 3.33 5.48
C SER A 111 -20.39 2.03 6.23
N ILE A 112 -20.76 0.89 5.67
CA ILE A 112 -20.49 -0.43 6.26
C ILE A 112 -19.01 -0.70 6.48
N LEU A 113 -18.13 -0.20 5.59
CA LEU A 113 -16.68 -0.36 5.73
C LEU A 113 -16.10 0.64 6.74
N ASP A 114 -16.76 1.77 6.98
CA ASP A 114 -16.46 2.65 8.11
C ASP A 114 -16.81 1.99 9.44
N GLU A 115 -17.98 1.36 9.51
CA GLU A 115 -18.42 0.59 10.68
C GLU A 115 -17.47 -0.60 10.95
N ALA A 116 -17.01 -1.29 9.91
CA ALA A 116 -16.02 -2.35 10.03
C ALA A 116 -14.72 -1.86 10.68
N ILE A 117 -14.18 -0.72 10.22
CA ILE A 117 -12.99 -0.13 10.82
C ILE A 117 -13.25 0.30 12.26
N ALA A 118 -14.39 0.92 12.54
CA ALA A 118 -14.75 1.37 13.88
C ALA A 118 -14.90 0.19 14.85
N PHE A 119 -15.41 -0.94 14.36
CA PHE A 119 -15.57 -2.19 15.12
C PHE A 119 -14.22 -2.88 15.37
N THR A 120 -13.43 -3.15 14.32
CA THR A 120 -12.20 -3.97 14.48
C THR A 120 -11.08 -3.22 15.22
N LYS A 121 -10.97 -1.90 15.04
CA LYS A 121 -9.88 -1.10 15.62
C LYS A 121 -9.70 -1.25 17.14
N PRO A 122 -10.72 -1.10 18.01
CA PRO A 122 -10.56 -1.28 19.45
C PRO A 122 -10.19 -2.72 19.82
N HIS A 123 -10.75 -3.73 19.15
CA HIS A 123 -10.45 -5.13 19.40
C HIS A 123 -9.00 -5.47 19.02
N LEU A 124 -8.53 -4.99 17.87
CA LEU A 124 -7.15 -5.14 17.43
C LEU A 124 -6.17 -4.41 18.37
N ALA A 125 -6.54 -3.22 18.87
CA ALA A 125 -5.72 -2.49 19.84
C ALA A 125 -5.57 -3.25 21.16
N ALA A 126 -6.64 -3.89 21.64
CA ALA A 126 -6.60 -4.76 22.80
C ALA A 126 -5.75 -6.02 22.54
N ALA A 127 -5.93 -6.67 21.39
CA ALA A 127 -5.18 -7.86 20.99
C ALA A 127 -3.67 -7.60 20.88
N ALA A 128 -3.25 -6.48 20.29
CA ALA A 128 -1.84 -6.10 20.19
C ALA A 128 -1.19 -5.81 21.57
N GLY A 129 -1.99 -5.47 22.58
CA GLY A 129 -1.55 -5.27 23.96
C GLY A 129 -1.46 -6.54 24.78
N ALA A 130 -2.16 -7.61 24.39
CA ALA A 130 -2.25 -8.85 25.14
C ALA A 130 -0.92 -9.63 25.12
N GLU A 131 -0.48 -10.11 26.29
CA GLU A 131 0.73 -10.92 26.41
C GLU A 131 0.57 -12.29 25.73
N ASP A 132 -0.63 -12.87 25.80
CA ASP A 132 -0.93 -14.18 25.20
C ASP A 132 -0.68 -14.19 23.69
N LEU A 133 -1.12 -13.16 22.97
CA LEU A 133 -0.90 -13.06 21.52
C LEU A 133 0.59 -12.87 21.19
N LYS A 134 1.31 -12.05 21.96
CA LYS A 134 2.75 -11.84 21.74
C LYS A 134 3.57 -13.12 21.97
N LEU A 135 3.15 -13.95 22.91
CA LEU A 135 3.78 -15.24 23.20
C LEU A 135 3.45 -16.29 22.14
N ALA A 136 2.20 -16.30 21.64
CA ALA A 136 1.75 -17.26 20.64
C ALA A 136 2.23 -16.91 19.22
N ASP A 137 2.09 -15.65 18.81
CA ASP A 137 2.47 -15.14 17.50
C ASP A 137 2.89 -13.66 17.58
N SER A 138 4.18 -13.44 17.85
CA SER A 138 4.76 -12.10 17.88
C SER A 138 4.66 -11.39 16.54
N THR A 139 4.69 -12.12 15.42
CA THR A 139 4.65 -11.53 14.08
C THR A 139 3.28 -10.95 13.77
N LEU A 140 2.20 -11.63 14.18
CA LEU A 140 0.83 -11.11 14.08
C LEU A 140 0.65 -9.89 14.99
N ALA A 141 1.15 -9.91 16.23
CA ALA A 141 1.08 -8.76 17.11
C ALA A 141 1.77 -7.51 16.51
N ASP A 142 2.96 -7.68 15.91
CA ASP A 142 3.69 -6.61 15.23
C ASP A 142 2.96 -6.10 13.98
N ARG A 143 2.37 -7.00 13.18
CA ARG A 143 1.51 -6.64 12.03
C ARG A 143 0.33 -5.77 12.48
N ILE A 144 -0.34 -6.13 13.56
CA ILE A 144 -1.48 -5.37 14.10
C ILE A 144 -1.02 -3.99 14.59
N ALA A 145 0.05 -3.94 15.37
CA ALA A 145 0.60 -2.68 15.88
C ALA A 145 0.99 -1.73 14.74
N HIS A 146 1.62 -2.26 13.69
CA HIS A 146 1.95 -1.50 12.49
C HIS A 146 0.72 -1.03 11.74
N ALA A 147 -0.26 -1.90 11.48
CA ALA A 147 -1.48 -1.56 10.75
C ALA A 147 -2.33 -0.48 11.47
N LEU A 148 -2.41 -0.53 12.81
CA LEU A 148 -3.12 0.47 13.61
C LEU A 148 -2.45 1.85 13.55
N LYS A 149 -1.12 1.89 13.38
CA LYS A 149 -0.35 3.12 13.19
C LYS A 149 -0.43 3.63 11.76
N TRP A 150 -0.20 2.73 10.80
CA TRP A 150 -0.15 2.97 9.37
C TRP A 150 -0.91 1.86 8.63
N PRO A 151 -2.19 2.09 8.29
CA PRO A 151 -2.94 1.11 7.54
C PRO A 151 -2.26 0.80 6.21
N HIS A 152 -2.18 -0.48 5.82
CA HIS A 152 -1.45 -0.91 4.62
C HIS A 152 -1.79 -0.09 3.36
N ARG A 153 -3.08 0.22 3.17
CA ARG A 153 -3.57 1.01 2.02
C ARG A 153 -3.07 2.47 2.00
N LYS A 154 -2.67 3.00 3.16
CA LYS A 154 -2.15 4.37 3.36
C LYS A 154 -0.62 4.41 3.47
N GLY A 155 0.02 3.26 3.63
CA GLY A 155 1.47 3.13 3.74
C GLY A 155 2.19 3.34 2.41
N MET A 156 3.42 3.85 2.46
CA MET A 156 4.29 3.94 1.29
C MET A 156 4.83 2.56 0.95
N LYS A 157 4.53 2.05 -0.26
CA LYS A 157 4.83 0.67 -0.68
C LYS A 157 6.24 0.20 -0.32
N ARG A 158 7.30 0.96 -0.61
CA ARG A 158 8.68 0.56 -0.28
C ARG A 158 8.96 0.43 1.22
N VAL A 159 8.35 1.27 2.04
CA VAL A 159 8.46 1.18 3.51
C VAL A 159 7.69 -0.03 4.01
N GLU A 160 6.47 -0.25 3.50
CA GLU A 160 5.65 -1.42 3.81
C GLU A 160 6.35 -2.73 3.42
N HIS A 161 7.01 -2.78 2.27
CA HIS A 161 7.76 -3.97 1.84
C HIS A 161 8.95 -4.25 2.75
N HIS A 162 9.68 -3.21 3.17
CA HIS A 162 10.81 -3.39 4.08
C HIS A 162 10.36 -3.93 5.44
N PHE A 163 9.29 -3.36 5.99
CA PHE A 163 8.66 -3.85 7.20
C PHE A 163 8.23 -5.32 7.04
N PHE A 164 7.48 -5.63 5.99
CA PHE A 164 6.95 -6.98 5.80
C PHE A 164 8.02 -8.03 5.51
N ILE A 165 9.12 -7.70 4.81
CA ILE A 165 10.27 -8.61 4.68
C ILE A 165 10.81 -9.03 6.05
N SER A 166 10.86 -8.09 7.00
CA SER A 166 11.38 -8.35 8.34
C SER A 166 10.42 -9.23 9.16
N ILE A 167 9.11 -9.03 8.97
CA ILE A 167 8.06 -9.87 9.57
C ILE A 167 8.10 -11.28 8.97
N TYR A 168 8.14 -11.40 7.64
CA TYR A 168 8.10 -12.67 6.93
C TYR A 168 9.32 -13.56 7.26
N GLU A 169 10.48 -12.96 7.50
CA GLU A 169 11.68 -13.67 7.98
C GLU A 169 11.49 -14.32 9.36
N GLN A 170 10.64 -13.74 10.21
CA GLN A 170 10.35 -14.26 11.55
C GLN A 170 9.14 -15.22 11.55
N THR A 171 8.30 -15.18 10.51
CA THR A 171 7.12 -16.03 10.39
C THR A 171 7.53 -17.51 10.33
N GLN A 172 6.88 -18.32 11.16
CA GLN A 172 7.13 -19.76 11.20
C GLN A 172 6.68 -20.41 9.87
N GLY A 173 7.56 -21.21 9.26
CA GLY A 173 7.23 -21.95 8.03
C GLY A 173 7.22 -21.09 6.76
N HIS A 174 7.81 -19.89 6.78
CA HIS A 174 7.95 -19.06 5.59
C HIS A 174 8.76 -19.76 4.48
N ASP A 175 8.49 -19.38 3.23
CA ASP A 175 9.21 -19.91 2.07
C ASP A 175 10.55 -19.17 1.91
N GLU A 176 11.65 -19.91 2.06
CA GLU A 176 13.01 -19.37 1.97
C GLU A 176 13.33 -18.80 0.58
N ALA A 177 12.77 -19.38 -0.49
CA ALA A 177 13.00 -18.91 -1.86
C ALA A 177 12.30 -17.57 -2.10
N LEU A 178 11.07 -17.41 -1.60
CA LEU A 178 10.35 -16.12 -1.64
C LEU A 178 11.07 -15.05 -0.82
N LEU A 179 11.51 -15.38 0.41
CA LEU A 179 12.25 -14.43 1.24
C LEU A 179 13.55 -13.98 0.56
N LYS A 180 14.31 -14.92 0.00
CA LYS A 180 15.55 -14.63 -0.73
C LYS A 180 15.29 -13.76 -1.96
N LEU A 181 14.26 -14.07 -2.73
CA LEU A 181 13.85 -13.27 -3.89
C LEU A 181 13.46 -11.85 -3.47
N ALA A 182 12.68 -11.70 -2.40
CA ALA A 182 12.25 -10.40 -1.87
C ALA A 182 13.44 -9.54 -1.42
N LYS A 183 14.39 -10.10 -0.66
CA LYS A 183 15.60 -9.40 -0.23
C LYS A 183 16.48 -8.97 -1.42
N LEU A 184 16.69 -9.86 -2.39
CA LEU A 184 17.47 -9.55 -3.59
C LEU A 184 16.79 -8.46 -4.43
N SER A 185 15.51 -8.63 -4.71
CA SER A 185 14.68 -7.64 -5.40
C SER A 185 14.77 -6.27 -4.71
N PHE A 186 14.52 -6.23 -3.40
CA PHE A 186 14.58 -5.00 -2.61
C PHE A 186 15.92 -4.28 -2.78
N ASN A 187 17.03 -5.00 -2.68
CA ASN A 187 18.38 -4.45 -2.81
C ASN A 187 18.71 -3.97 -4.23
N VAL A 188 18.26 -4.69 -5.27
CA VAL A 188 18.42 -4.28 -6.67
C VAL A 188 17.69 -2.96 -6.92
N VAL A 189 16.45 -2.85 -6.46
CA VAL A 189 15.67 -1.61 -6.60
C VAL A 189 16.28 -0.47 -5.77
N GLN A 190 16.75 -0.75 -4.56
CA GLN A 190 17.43 0.25 -3.72
C GLN A 190 18.70 0.79 -4.40
N HIS A 191 19.49 -0.07 -5.04
CA HIS A 191 20.67 0.33 -5.80
C HIS A 191 20.33 1.18 -7.03
N LEU A 192 19.23 0.84 -7.72
CA LEU A 192 18.70 1.67 -8.81
C LEU A 192 18.38 3.07 -8.28
N TYR A 193 17.71 3.19 -7.14
CA TYR A 193 17.38 4.50 -6.56
C TYR A 193 18.60 5.34 -6.21
N GLN A 194 19.63 4.71 -5.64
CA GLN A 194 20.88 5.41 -5.34
C GLN A 194 21.58 5.91 -6.61
N LYS A 195 21.52 5.15 -7.71
CA LYS A 195 22.03 5.61 -9.01
C LYS A 195 21.24 6.80 -9.56
N GLU A 196 19.91 6.71 -9.50
CA GLU A 196 19.03 7.80 -9.93
C GLU A 196 19.30 9.08 -9.15
N LEU A 197 19.40 8.97 -7.82
CA LEU A 197 19.68 10.11 -6.95
C LEU A 197 21.04 10.74 -7.25
N LYS A 198 22.10 9.95 -7.49
CA LYS A 198 23.42 10.49 -7.90
C LYS A 198 23.34 11.31 -9.18
N VAL A 199 22.58 10.84 -10.18
CA VAL A 199 22.39 11.55 -11.44
C VAL A 199 21.55 12.82 -11.24
N LEU A 200 20.50 12.76 -10.42
CA LEU A 200 19.66 13.90 -10.08
C LEU A 200 20.44 14.97 -9.31
N THR A 201 21.27 14.58 -8.34
CA THR A 201 22.12 15.51 -7.59
C THR A 201 23.11 16.21 -8.52
N LYS A 202 23.75 15.47 -9.43
CA LYS A 202 24.63 16.08 -10.43
C LYS A 202 23.89 17.10 -11.30
N TRP A 203 22.72 16.71 -11.83
CA TRP A 203 21.86 17.60 -12.61
C TRP A 203 21.46 18.86 -11.84
N TRP A 204 21.08 18.72 -10.57
CA TRP A 204 20.65 19.84 -9.73
C TRP A 204 21.77 20.83 -9.44
N ILE A 205 22.99 20.33 -9.22
CA ILE A 205 24.19 21.16 -9.05
C ILE A 205 24.56 21.87 -10.36
N GLU A 206 24.50 21.16 -11.50
CA GLU A 206 24.82 21.71 -12.83
C GLU A 206 23.81 22.76 -13.30
N LEU A 207 22.54 22.66 -12.87
CA LEU A 207 21.51 23.65 -13.15
C LEU A 207 21.84 25.02 -12.52
N ASP A 208 22.65 25.04 -11.45
CA ASP A 208 23.07 26.24 -10.70
C ASP A 208 21.93 27.08 -10.11
N LEU A 209 20.68 26.62 -10.27
CA LEU A 209 19.48 27.24 -9.74
C LEU A 209 19.52 27.38 -8.21
N PRO A 210 19.93 26.37 -7.42
CA PRO A 210 19.99 26.49 -5.95
C PRO A 210 20.86 27.65 -5.46
N LYS A 211 21.95 27.96 -6.17
CA LYS A 211 22.81 29.09 -5.81
C LYS A 211 22.18 30.44 -6.16
N ARG A 212 21.39 30.47 -7.22
CA ARG A 212 20.68 31.68 -7.70
C ARG A 212 19.40 31.95 -6.92
N THR A 213 18.83 30.91 -6.32
CA THR A 213 17.62 30.98 -5.50
C THR A 213 17.95 30.53 -4.07
N SER A 214 18.91 31.20 -3.43
CA SER A 214 19.34 30.86 -2.07
C SER A 214 18.25 31.03 -1.00
N TYR A 215 17.16 31.73 -1.34
CA TYR A 215 15.96 31.83 -0.50
C TYR A 215 15.10 30.57 -0.54
N ALA A 216 15.17 29.79 -1.63
CA ALA A 216 14.35 28.60 -1.82
C ALA A 216 14.98 27.38 -1.15
N ARG A 217 14.13 26.46 -0.71
CA ARG A 217 14.50 25.24 0.00
C ARG A 217 15.09 24.23 -0.99
N ASP A 218 16.23 23.64 -0.63
CA ASP A 218 16.76 22.50 -1.39
C ASP A 218 16.02 21.22 -0.99
N LYS A 219 15.13 20.76 -1.87
CA LYS A 219 14.21 19.64 -1.64
C LYS A 219 14.42 18.45 -2.56
N LEU A 220 15.58 18.36 -3.22
CA LEU A 220 15.82 17.31 -4.23
C LEU A 220 15.60 15.90 -3.67
N VAL A 221 16.12 15.62 -2.47
CA VAL A 221 16.05 14.28 -1.86
C VAL A 221 14.62 13.97 -1.40
N GLU A 222 13.92 14.92 -0.79
CA GLU A 222 12.54 14.74 -0.34
C GLU A 222 11.59 14.54 -1.52
N VAL A 223 11.75 15.33 -2.58
CA VAL A 223 10.96 15.19 -3.81
C VAL A 223 11.26 13.86 -4.50
N TYR A 224 12.51 13.42 -4.51
CA TYR A 224 12.85 12.09 -5.03
C TYR A 224 12.23 10.98 -4.18
N PHE A 225 12.26 11.11 -2.85
CA PHE A 225 11.60 10.16 -1.95
C PHE A 225 10.09 10.08 -2.21
N TRP A 226 9.43 11.20 -2.52
CA TRP A 226 8.03 11.22 -2.96
C TRP A 226 7.82 10.47 -4.28
N ALA A 227 8.70 10.72 -5.27
CA ALA A 227 8.64 10.03 -6.56
C ALA A 227 8.76 8.50 -6.38
N MET A 228 9.65 8.04 -5.50
CA MET A 228 9.77 6.61 -5.16
C MET A 228 8.48 6.06 -4.53
N GLY A 229 7.78 6.86 -3.72
CA GLY A 229 6.52 6.45 -3.10
C GLY A 229 5.40 6.23 -4.12
N CYS A 230 5.27 7.14 -5.09
CA CYS A 230 4.27 7.05 -6.15
C CYS A 230 4.62 6.00 -7.22
N LEU A 231 5.89 5.88 -7.56
CA LEU A 231 6.38 5.13 -8.72
C LEU A 231 7.47 4.14 -8.30
N TRP A 232 7.14 3.22 -7.39
CA TRP A 232 8.15 2.35 -6.77
C TRP A 232 8.67 1.21 -7.68
N LYS A 233 7.94 0.83 -8.74
CA LYS A 233 8.38 -0.30 -9.59
C LYS A 233 9.63 0.09 -10.42
N PRO A 234 10.59 -0.81 -10.66
CA PRO A 234 11.83 -0.49 -11.36
C PRO A 234 11.63 0.13 -12.75
N LYS A 235 10.61 -0.36 -13.48
CA LYS A 235 10.24 0.09 -14.83
C LYS A 235 9.95 1.59 -14.95
N TYR A 236 9.63 2.27 -13.84
CA TYR A 236 9.29 3.69 -13.81
C TYR A 236 10.48 4.63 -13.54
N SER A 237 11.72 4.18 -13.79
CA SER A 237 12.93 4.99 -13.59
C SER A 237 12.86 6.37 -14.27
N LEU A 238 12.55 6.40 -15.57
CA LEU A 238 12.42 7.67 -16.31
C LEU A 238 11.32 8.56 -15.74
N ALA A 239 10.18 7.98 -15.36
CA ALA A 239 9.07 8.73 -14.78
C ALA A 239 9.46 9.35 -13.42
N ARG A 240 10.22 8.64 -12.57
CA ARG A 240 10.78 9.21 -11.33
C ARG A 240 11.73 10.37 -11.63
N PHE A 241 12.61 10.26 -12.62
CA PHE A 241 13.46 11.37 -13.03
C PHE A 241 12.66 12.60 -13.45
N CYS A 242 11.68 12.44 -14.33
CA CYS A 242 10.84 13.53 -14.82
C CYS A 242 10.05 14.17 -13.67
N PHE A 243 9.40 13.35 -12.84
CA PHE A 243 8.66 13.79 -11.67
C PHE A 243 9.56 14.62 -10.76
N THR A 244 10.73 14.10 -10.37
CA THR A 244 11.62 14.81 -9.46
C THR A 244 12.10 16.13 -10.04
N ARG A 245 12.54 16.16 -11.30
CA ARG A 245 13.01 17.40 -11.92
C ARG A 245 11.94 18.48 -11.95
N VAL A 246 10.73 18.12 -12.39
CA VAL A 246 9.62 19.06 -12.49
C VAL A 246 9.21 19.55 -11.10
N THR A 247 9.04 18.65 -10.14
CA THR A 247 8.58 19.01 -8.80
C THR A 247 9.64 19.78 -8.01
N THR A 248 10.94 19.50 -8.17
CA THR A 248 12.00 20.27 -7.51
C THR A 248 12.13 21.69 -8.09
N VAL A 249 11.94 21.87 -9.40
CA VAL A 249 11.85 23.25 -9.97
C VAL A 249 10.55 23.92 -9.52
N GLY A 250 9.45 23.18 -9.50
CA GLY A 250 8.15 23.67 -9.01
C GLY A 250 8.21 24.14 -7.55
N SER A 251 8.96 23.47 -6.68
CA SER A 251 9.12 23.93 -5.29
C SER A 251 9.89 25.24 -5.17
N VAL A 252 10.80 25.55 -6.10
CA VAL A 252 11.46 26.87 -6.16
C VAL A 252 10.46 27.94 -6.59
N TYR A 253 9.57 27.63 -7.53
CA TYR A 253 8.49 28.55 -7.91
C TYR A 253 7.51 28.76 -6.76
N ASP A 254 7.11 27.71 -6.06
CA ASP A 254 6.29 27.79 -4.84
C ASP A 254 6.91 28.76 -3.83
N ASP A 255 8.19 28.55 -3.49
CA ASP A 255 8.97 29.42 -2.59
C ASP A 255 9.07 30.88 -3.08
N THR A 256 9.02 31.08 -4.41
CA THR A 256 9.02 32.42 -5.00
C THR A 256 7.69 33.12 -4.77
N TYR A 257 6.56 32.42 -4.92
CA TYR A 257 5.23 32.99 -4.78
C TYR A 257 4.79 33.17 -3.32
N ASP A 258 5.19 32.28 -2.42
CA ASP A 258 4.69 32.26 -1.04
C ASP A 258 5.55 33.09 -0.06
N ALA A 259 6.87 33.17 -0.30
CA ALA A 259 7.82 33.68 0.68
C ALA A 259 8.73 34.80 0.18
N TYR A 260 9.02 34.87 -1.13
CA TYR A 260 10.07 35.77 -1.64
C TYR A 260 9.56 36.94 -2.49
N GLY A 261 8.78 36.69 -3.54
CA GLY A 261 8.42 37.71 -4.52
C GLY A 261 7.37 38.70 -4.03
N THR A 262 7.50 39.98 -4.38
CA THR A 262 6.42 40.96 -4.15
C THR A 262 5.31 40.78 -5.17
N ILE A 263 4.10 41.30 -4.88
CA ILE A 263 2.96 41.20 -5.80
C ILE A 263 3.31 41.75 -7.19
N GLU A 264 4.00 42.90 -7.26
CA GLU A 264 4.37 43.53 -8.52
C GLU A 264 5.40 42.71 -9.33
N GLU A 265 6.28 41.98 -8.65
CA GLU A 265 7.24 41.05 -9.28
C GLU A 265 6.54 39.79 -9.78
N LEU A 266 5.66 39.22 -8.94
CA LEU A 266 4.91 38.01 -9.24
C LEU A 266 3.91 38.22 -10.38
N GLU A 267 3.28 39.39 -10.51
CA GLU A 267 2.43 39.72 -11.65
C GLU A 267 3.21 39.66 -12.97
N LYS A 268 4.42 40.24 -13.00
CA LYS A 268 5.30 40.22 -14.17
C LYS A 268 5.80 38.81 -14.47
N PHE A 269 6.18 38.06 -13.44
CA PHE A 269 6.64 36.68 -13.58
C PHE A 269 5.53 35.77 -14.13
N THR A 270 4.32 35.88 -13.57
CA THR A 270 3.12 35.16 -14.02
C THR A 270 2.79 35.48 -15.49
N ALA A 271 2.81 36.78 -15.84
CA ALA A 271 2.57 37.22 -17.21
C ALA A 271 3.62 36.68 -18.19
N ALA A 272 4.87 36.50 -17.77
CA ALA A 272 5.93 35.94 -18.61
C ALA A 272 5.73 34.42 -18.86
N ILE A 273 5.23 33.67 -17.89
CA ILE A 273 4.93 32.22 -18.04
C ILE A 273 3.72 31.98 -18.94
N HIS A 274 2.73 32.88 -18.94
CA HIS A 274 1.53 32.75 -19.76
C HIS A 274 1.68 33.17 -21.24
N ARG A 275 2.82 33.74 -21.63
CA ARG A 275 3.11 34.12 -23.01
C ARG A 275 3.49 32.91 -23.88
#